data_AF-A0A8H4P5N8-F1
#
_entry.id   AF-A0A8H4P5N8-F1
#
_cell.length_a   1.000
_cell.length_b   1.000
_cell.length_c   1.000
_cell.angle_alpha   90.00
_cell.angle_beta   90.00
_cell.angle_gamma   90.00
#
_symmetry.space_group_name_H-M   'P 1'
#
loop_
_entity.id
_entity.type
_entity.pdbx_description
1 polymer ?
#
loop_
_entity_poly.entity_id
_entity_poly.type
_entity_poly.pdbx_seq_one_letter_code
_entity_poly.pdbx_strand_id
1 'polypeptide(L)'
;MPMAPPSDGLSSIQYRPLDLAAREVRVLELQPSPNNDVNDRIVCRLVHEKLAEAPDFIGLSALYGDITNTETILLNGNKVSIPSDLAEAIRYTRDVFLGPRAQSVINGASSSRVDLEPQRTVSNQQQEPSPPPSPKRPPGWLKSFLRKLVKPETKSDKPPLRIWIDLLCINRRDPKEESERRAHMARAYREARLVVGWLGPKDSTSDLAIEIIRAWDNCMPANFGEPGDRETHPENYAPILQWMGPVAHLSDIPEGITDPTEVPSYKAISSFLNRPYFRNTWILDDIAQAQFPTFMVGDGIVSWMQILRLNRVNEDIKDHGAEMFPSELRPLLEYMPLGSVYTFLKEFDRRQKLDSCRPSFVSTPASSIRSSVSMTALKARQQ
;
A
#
# COMPACT_ATOMS: atom_id res chain seq x y z
N MET A 1 -13.03 -8.89 -19.41
CA MET A 1 -12.14 -7.92 -20.09
C MET A 1 -12.53 -6.54 -19.59
N PRO A 2 -11.63 -5.70 -19.05
CA PRO A 2 -11.96 -4.29 -18.97
C PRO A 2 -12.03 -3.77 -20.41
N MET A 3 -13.11 -3.08 -20.74
CA MET A 3 -13.25 -2.40 -22.03
C MET A 3 -12.04 -1.48 -22.23
N ALA A 4 -11.46 -1.49 -23.43
CA ALA A 4 -10.41 -0.55 -23.76
C ALA A 4 -11.00 0.87 -23.64
N PRO A 5 -10.33 1.81 -22.93
CA PRO A 5 -10.77 3.19 -22.87
C PRO A 5 -10.87 3.77 -24.28
N PRO A 6 -11.78 4.75 -24.50
CA PRO A 6 -11.99 5.34 -25.82
C PRO A 6 -10.65 5.78 -26.42
N SER A 7 -10.33 5.23 -27.59
CA SER A 7 -9.03 5.32 -28.27
C SER A 7 -8.59 6.74 -28.59
N ASP A 8 -9.54 7.67 -28.67
CA ASP A 8 -9.30 8.99 -29.25
C ASP A 8 -8.38 9.85 -28.38
N GLY A 9 -8.50 9.78 -27.05
CA GLY A 9 -7.67 10.55 -26.12
C GLY A 9 -6.20 10.10 -26.07
N LEU A 10 -5.97 8.78 -26.11
CA LEU A 10 -4.62 8.18 -25.99
C LEU A 10 -3.89 8.11 -27.33
N SER A 11 -4.60 8.28 -28.46
CA SER A 11 -4.01 8.29 -29.81
C SER A 11 -2.96 9.39 -29.99
N SER A 12 -3.10 10.49 -29.25
CA SER A 12 -2.21 11.65 -29.25
C SER A 12 -0.84 11.39 -28.63
N ILE A 13 -0.67 10.29 -27.89
CA ILE A 13 0.59 9.95 -27.21
C ILE A 13 1.61 9.48 -28.26
N GLN A 14 2.73 10.19 -28.36
CA GLN A 14 3.85 9.81 -29.20
C GLN A 14 4.81 8.90 -28.42
N TYR A 15 4.98 7.67 -28.89
CA TYR A 15 5.86 6.68 -28.28
C TYR A 15 7.15 6.53 -29.10
N ARG A 16 8.30 6.62 -28.42
CA ARG A 16 9.56 6.08 -28.93
C ARG A 16 9.61 4.56 -28.65
N PRO A 17 9.99 3.71 -29.62
CA PRO A 17 10.17 2.27 -29.40
C PRO A 17 11.07 1.97 -28.19
N LEU A 18 10.79 0.86 -27.50
CA LEU A 18 11.61 0.38 -26.40
C LEU A 18 12.87 -0.34 -26.93
N ASP A 19 14.03 -0.05 -26.36
CA ASP A 19 15.20 -0.91 -26.56
C ASP A 19 15.07 -2.20 -25.75
N LEU A 20 14.76 -3.29 -26.46
CA LEU A 20 14.59 -4.62 -25.87
C LEU A 20 15.90 -5.21 -25.34
N ALA A 21 17.04 -4.88 -25.97
CA ALA A 21 18.34 -5.38 -25.55
C ALA A 21 18.78 -4.72 -24.23
N ALA A 22 18.52 -3.41 -24.09
CA ALA A 22 18.76 -2.67 -22.85
C ALA A 22 17.68 -2.91 -21.77
N ARG A 23 16.66 -3.74 -22.07
CA ARG A 23 15.48 -3.95 -21.21
C ARG A 23 14.85 -2.62 -20.79
N GLU A 24 14.61 -1.70 -21.74
CA GLU A 24 13.99 -0.42 -21.43
C GLU A 24 12.54 -0.55 -20.96
N VAL A 25 12.11 0.40 -20.13
CA VAL A 25 10.73 0.64 -19.72
C VAL A 25 10.40 2.12 -19.85
N ARG A 26 9.17 2.47 -20.22
CA ARG A 26 8.68 3.85 -20.18
C ARG A 26 8.11 4.14 -18.80
N VAL A 27 8.39 5.31 -18.25
CA VAL A 27 7.79 5.80 -16.99
C VAL A 27 7.33 7.24 -17.18
N LEU A 28 6.34 7.63 -16.38
CA LEU A 28 5.84 9.00 -16.30
C LEU A 28 6.63 9.76 -15.24
N GLU A 29 7.32 10.80 -15.67
CA GLU A 29 7.96 11.75 -14.79
C GLU A 29 6.97 12.87 -14.44
N LEU A 30 6.49 12.90 -13.20
CA LEU A 30 5.48 13.84 -12.73
C LEU A 30 6.12 15.16 -12.28
N GLN A 31 5.50 16.29 -12.66
CA GLN A 31 5.81 17.58 -12.07
C GLN A 31 5.13 17.75 -10.71
N PRO A 32 5.76 18.46 -9.76
CA PRO A 32 5.11 18.86 -8.51
C PRO A 32 3.84 19.67 -8.74
N SER A 33 2.94 19.66 -7.76
CA SER A 33 1.76 20.53 -7.73
C SER A 33 2.21 21.99 -7.49
N PRO A 34 1.95 22.94 -8.41
CA PRO A 34 2.41 24.33 -8.28
C PRO A 34 1.87 25.04 -7.02
N ASN A 35 0.62 24.76 -6.64
CA ASN A 35 -0.05 25.40 -5.52
C ASN A 35 -0.10 24.51 -4.27
N ASN A 36 0.51 23.32 -4.31
CA ASN A 36 0.32 22.26 -3.32
C ASN A 36 -1.15 21.86 -3.14
N ASP A 37 -1.96 21.98 -4.21
CA ASP A 37 -3.31 21.44 -4.27
C ASP A 37 -3.27 20.05 -4.92
N VAL A 38 -3.93 19.08 -4.30
CA VAL A 38 -4.08 17.73 -4.86
C VAL A 38 -4.78 17.78 -6.22
N ASN A 39 -5.71 18.72 -6.42
CA ASN A 39 -6.51 18.92 -7.63
C ASN A 39 -5.80 19.71 -8.72
N ASP A 40 -4.58 20.23 -8.46
CA ASP A 40 -3.80 20.88 -9.51
C ASP A 40 -3.63 19.93 -10.70
N ARG A 41 -3.64 20.50 -11.91
CA ARG A 41 -3.53 19.72 -13.14
C ARG A 41 -2.32 18.79 -13.13
N ILE A 42 -2.49 17.57 -13.62
CA ILE A 42 -1.37 16.65 -13.83
C ILE A 42 -0.57 17.11 -15.05
N VAL A 43 0.71 17.38 -14.83
CA VAL A 43 1.70 17.65 -15.88
C VAL A 43 2.82 16.65 -15.74
N CYS A 44 3.14 15.95 -16.83
CA CYS A 44 4.15 14.90 -16.82
C CYS A 44 4.86 14.74 -18.17
N ARG A 45 5.99 14.03 -18.14
CA ARG A 45 6.73 13.61 -19.32
C ARG A 45 6.82 12.10 -19.39
N LEU A 46 6.78 11.55 -20.60
CA LEU A 46 7.07 10.13 -20.82
C LEU A 46 8.57 9.99 -21.06
N VAL A 47 9.27 9.28 -20.18
CA VAL A 47 10.72 9.06 -20.24
C VAL A 47 11.03 7.57 -20.29
N HIS A 48 12.21 7.22 -20.78
CA HIS A 48 12.67 5.83 -20.89
C HIS A 48 13.75 5.57 -19.84
N GLU A 49 13.59 4.48 -19.10
CA GLU A 49 14.50 4.01 -18.08
C GLU A 49 15.03 2.64 -18.47
N LYS A 50 16.32 2.38 -18.21
CA LYS A 50 16.93 1.08 -18.45
C LYS A 50 16.88 0.24 -17.19
N LEU A 51 16.24 -0.92 -17.26
CA LEU A 51 16.12 -1.80 -16.09
C LEU A 51 17.47 -2.31 -15.56
N ALA A 52 18.49 -2.36 -16.41
CA ALA A 52 19.85 -2.73 -16.01
C ALA A 52 20.54 -1.70 -15.10
N GLU A 53 20.06 -0.46 -15.07
CA GLU A 53 20.67 0.66 -14.33
C GLU A 53 20.00 0.90 -12.96
N ALA A 54 19.28 -0.10 -12.43
CA ALA A 54 18.51 -0.01 -11.18
C ALA A 54 17.55 1.19 -11.15
N PRO A 55 16.53 1.18 -12.04
CA PRO A 55 15.68 2.34 -12.27
C PRO A 55 14.87 2.70 -11.02
N ASP A 56 14.77 4.00 -10.75
CA ASP A 56 14.03 4.51 -9.58
C ASP A 56 12.64 5.01 -10.00
N PHE A 57 11.64 4.13 -9.90
CA PHE A 57 10.24 4.48 -10.14
C PHE A 57 9.28 3.68 -9.24
N ILE A 58 8.06 4.18 -9.13
CA ILE A 58 6.94 3.54 -8.42
C ILE A 58 5.97 2.95 -9.45
N GLY A 59 5.52 1.71 -9.28
CA GLY A 59 4.37 1.22 -10.04
C GLY A 59 3.07 1.75 -9.43
N LEU A 60 2.12 2.18 -10.26
CA LEU A 60 0.78 2.56 -9.84
C LEU A 60 -0.23 1.64 -10.51
N SER A 61 -0.92 0.85 -9.70
CA SER A 61 -2.00 -0.03 -10.10
C SER A 61 -3.32 0.56 -9.58
N ALA A 62 -4.26 0.81 -10.49
CA ALA A 62 -5.55 1.41 -10.16
C ALA A 62 -6.66 0.76 -11.00
N LEU A 63 -7.88 0.75 -10.45
CA LEU A 63 -9.07 0.48 -11.24
C LEU A 63 -9.40 1.73 -12.08
N TYR A 64 -9.85 1.52 -13.31
CA TYR A 64 -10.19 2.61 -14.23
C TYR A 64 -11.63 3.10 -14.15
N GLY A 65 -12.44 2.50 -13.27
CA GLY A 65 -13.84 2.88 -13.08
C GLY A 65 -14.63 2.90 -14.39
N ASP A 66 -15.44 3.93 -14.55
CA ASP A 66 -16.12 4.23 -15.81
C ASP A 66 -15.14 4.92 -16.77
N ILE A 67 -14.65 4.16 -17.74
CA ILE A 67 -13.71 4.63 -18.77
C ILE A 67 -14.26 5.72 -19.69
N THR A 68 -15.56 5.99 -19.67
CA THR A 68 -16.18 7.09 -20.43
C THR A 68 -16.04 8.42 -19.71
N ASN A 69 -15.92 8.39 -18.38
CA ASN A 69 -15.60 9.55 -17.57
C ASN A 69 -14.09 9.81 -17.62
N THR A 70 -13.69 10.92 -18.23
CA THR A 70 -12.28 11.22 -18.47
C THR A 70 -11.88 12.62 -18.00
N GLU A 71 -10.61 12.75 -17.61
CA GLU A 71 -9.95 14.00 -17.25
C GLU A 71 -8.76 14.24 -18.19
N THR A 72 -8.47 15.51 -18.53
CA THR A 72 -7.38 15.86 -19.45
C THR A 72 -6.09 16.25 -18.71
N ILE A 73 -5.06 15.43 -18.85
CA ILE A 73 -3.70 15.69 -18.36
C ILE A 73 -2.82 16.35 -19.45
N LEU A 74 -1.66 16.89 -19.05
CA LEU A 74 -0.62 17.35 -19.98
C LEU A 74 0.56 16.37 -19.98
N LEU A 75 0.71 15.61 -21.07
CA LEU A 75 1.79 14.64 -21.27
C LEU A 75 2.70 15.11 -22.42
N ASN A 76 3.98 15.34 -22.14
CA ASN A 76 4.93 15.90 -23.12
C ASN A 76 4.42 17.21 -23.75
N GLY A 77 3.67 18.01 -22.99
CA GLY A 77 3.03 19.26 -23.47
C GLY A 77 1.73 19.06 -24.24
N ASN A 78 1.34 17.83 -24.58
CA ASN A 78 0.10 17.53 -25.30
C ASN A 78 -1.05 17.21 -24.33
N LYS A 79 -2.27 17.58 -24.72
CA LYS A 79 -3.48 17.22 -23.98
C LYS A 79 -3.84 15.76 -24.23
N VAL A 80 -3.91 14.97 -23.16
CA VAL A 80 -4.26 13.54 -23.20
C VAL A 80 -5.43 13.31 -22.25
N SER A 81 -6.50 12.67 -22.72
CA SER A 81 -7.63 12.28 -21.87
C SER A 81 -7.41 10.89 -21.30
N ILE A 82 -7.56 10.74 -19.99
CA ILE A 82 -7.43 9.48 -19.25
C ILE A 82 -8.66 9.25 -18.36
N PRO A 83 -8.98 8.01 -17.93
CA PRO A 83 -10.06 7.76 -16.98
C PRO A 83 -9.89 8.61 -15.70
N SER A 84 -10.98 9.19 -15.22
CA SER A 84 -10.97 10.11 -14.07
C SER A 84 -10.45 9.44 -12.78
N ASP A 85 -10.78 8.17 -12.53
CA ASP A 85 -10.23 7.38 -11.42
C ASP A 85 -8.71 7.23 -11.47
N LEU A 86 -8.15 7.11 -12.68
CA LEU A 86 -6.70 7.06 -12.86
C LEU A 86 -6.06 8.44 -12.62
N ALA A 87 -6.69 9.51 -13.09
CA ALA A 87 -6.23 10.87 -12.81
C ALA A 87 -6.22 11.14 -11.30
N GLU A 88 -7.25 10.73 -10.58
CA GLU A 88 -7.31 10.82 -9.12
C GLU A 88 -6.17 10.02 -8.47
N ALA A 89 -5.94 8.77 -8.88
CA ALA A 89 -4.85 7.95 -8.38
C ALA A 89 -3.47 8.62 -8.59
N ILE A 90 -3.23 9.23 -9.75
CA ILE A 90 -2.00 9.97 -10.05
C ILE A 90 -1.88 11.20 -9.15
N ARG A 91 -2.95 11.96 -8.93
CA ARG A 91 -2.97 13.16 -8.08
C ARG A 91 -2.61 12.83 -6.63
N TYR A 92 -3.21 11.80 -6.05
CA TYR A 92 -2.88 11.36 -4.69
C TYR A 92 -1.47 10.77 -4.60
N THR A 93 -1.03 10.00 -5.60
CA THR A 93 0.36 9.51 -5.66
C THR A 93 1.34 10.68 -5.69
N ARG A 94 1.08 11.71 -6.51
CA ARG A 94 1.87 12.93 -6.56
C ARG A 94 1.89 13.64 -5.21
N ASP A 95 0.75 13.83 -4.56
CA ASP A 95 0.69 14.51 -3.26
C ASP A 95 1.45 13.75 -2.16
N VAL A 96 1.28 12.42 -2.09
CA VAL A 96 1.91 11.60 -1.07
C VAL A 96 3.43 11.51 -1.24
N PHE A 97 3.93 11.47 -2.47
CA PHE A 97 5.36 11.26 -2.74
C PHE A 97 6.15 12.52 -3.16
N LEU A 98 5.48 13.60 -3.62
CA LEU A 98 6.10 14.90 -3.92
C LEU A 98 5.59 16.07 -3.06
N GLY A 99 4.47 15.92 -2.36
CA GLY A 99 3.83 17.02 -1.63
C GLY A 99 4.59 17.45 -0.37
N PRO A 100 4.15 18.55 0.28
CA PRO A 100 4.79 19.12 1.46
C PRO A 100 4.93 18.14 2.62
N ARG A 101 4.03 17.16 2.75
CA ARG A 101 4.07 16.13 3.79
C ARG A 101 5.24 15.18 3.63
N ALA A 102 5.49 14.69 2.41
CA ALA A 102 6.71 13.93 2.11
C ALA A 102 7.94 14.76 2.50
N GLN A 103 7.92 16.04 2.14
CA GLN A 103 9.00 16.97 2.43
C GLN A 103 9.23 17.22 3.92
N SER A 104 8.16 17.32 4.71
CA SER A 104 8.23 17.48 6.18
C SER A 104 8.75 16.22 6.87
N VAL A 105 8.44 15.03 6.35
CA VAL A 105 8.99 13.77 6.88
C VAL A 105 10.49 13.66 6.62
N ILE A 106 10.92 14.13 5.45
CA ILE A 106 12.32 14.18 5.05
C ILE A 106 13.08 15.23 5.88
N ASN A 107 12.52 16.45 6.01
CA ASN A 107 13.19 17.60 6.64
C ASN A 107 13.11 17.59 8.18
N GLY A 108 12.04 17.05 8.77
CA GLY A 108 11.81 17.04 10.23
C GLY A 108 12.69 16.08 11.02
N ALA A 109 13.54 15.29 10.35
CA ALA A 109 14.50 14.40 11.02
C ALA A 109 15.84 15.08 11.36
N SER A 110 16.09 16.30 10.87
CA SER A 110 17.31 17.07 11.20
C SER A 110 17.23 17.81 12.53
N SER A 111 16.07 17.80 13.21
CA SER A 111 15.88 18.43 14.51
C SER A 111 14.87 17.65 15.35
N SER A 112 15.36 16.73 16.17
CA SER A 112 14.73 16.46 17.48
C SER A 112 15.76 15.82 18.39
N ARG A 113 16.54 16.68 19.06
CA ARG A 113 17.06 16.36 20.39
C ARG A 113 15.85 16.10 21.29
N VAL A 114 15.92 14.99 22.01
CA VAL A 114 14.97 14.63 23.05
C VAL A 114 15.26 15.53 24.23
N ASP A 115 14.48 16.59 24.41
CA ASP A 115 14.39 17.27 25.70
C ASP A 115 13.10 16.79 26.38
N LEU A 116 13.30 15.80 27.25
CA LEU A 116 12.35 15.41 28.28
C LEU A 116 12.63 16.33 29.48
N GLU A 117 11.71 17.22 29.81
CA GLU A 117 11.54 17.67 31.19
C GLU A 117 10.07 17.67 31.63
N PRO A 118 9.79 17.38 32.91
CA PRO A 118 8.45 17.14 33.42
C PRO A 118 7.87 18.38 34.12
N GLN A 119 6.68 18.82 33.72
CA GLN A 119 5.93 19.82 34.51
C GLN A 119 4.65 19.23 35.13
N ARG A 120 4.59 19.43 36.45
CA ARG A 120 3.52 19.08 37.40
C ARG A 120 2.35 20.08 37.31
N THR A 121 1.13 19.55 37.46
CA THR A 121 -0.12 20.07 38.12
C THR A 121 -0.29 21.59 38.29
N VAL A 122 -1.41 22.24 37.94
CA VAL A 122 -2.79 22.30 38.52
C VAL A 122 -3.58 23.25 37.54
N SER A 123 -4.85 23.12 37.13
CA SER A 123 -6.13 23.23 37.86
C SER A 123 -7.32 23.03 36.90
N ASN A 124 -8.44 22.54 37.46
CA ASN A 124 -9.78 22.38 36.90
C ASN A 124 -10.32 23.52 36.01
N GLN A 125 -10.88 23.15 34.86
CA GLN A 125 -12.15 23.68 34.34
C GLN A 125 -12.79 22.61 33.44
N GLN A 126 -14.09 22.37 33.61
CA GLN A 126 -14.90 21.41 32.87
C GLN A 126 -14.93 21.79 31.38
N GLN A 127 -14.40 20.93 30.52
CA GLN A 127 -14.56 20.96 29.07
C GLN A 127 -14.95 19.56 28.60
N GLU A 128 -15.97 19.49 27.74
CA GLU A 128 -16.41 18.30 27.03
C GLU A 128 -15.24 17.52 26.42
N PRO A 129 -15.30 16.17 26.35
CA PRO A 129 -14.21 15.39 25.78
C PRO A 129 -14.06 15.73 24.30
N SER A 130 -13.00 16.48 23.99
CA SER A 130 -12.56 16.71 22.62
C SER A 130 -12.20 15.37 21.98
N PRO A 131 -12.51 15.13 20.70
CA PRO A 131 -12.13 13.88 20.03
C PRO A 131 -10.61 13.70 20.09
N PRO A 132 -10.12 12.44 20.22
CA PRO A 132 -8.69 12.19 20.34
C PRO A 132 -7.94 12.76 19.13
N PRO A 133 -6.75 13.35 19.34
CA PRO A 133 -5.96 13.90 18.23
C PRO A 133 -5.63 12.78 17.25
N SER A 134 -6.04 12.95 16.00
CA SER A 134 -5.72 12.04 14.90
C SER A 134 -4.21 11.75 14.85
N PRO A 135 -3.78 10.50 14.58
CA PRO A 135 -2.36 10.16 14.56
C PRO A 135 -1.65 10.84 13.39
N LYS A 136 -1.02 11.99 13.67
CA LYS A 136 -0.28 12.87 12.72
C LYS A 136 1.08 12.32 12.25
N ARG A 137 1.34 11.01 12.30
CA ARG A 137 2.70 10.48 12.04
C ARG A 137 2.68 9.39 10.96
N PRO A 138 3.44 9.55 9.86
CA PRO A 138 3.59 8.49 8.87
C PRO A 138 4.32 7.28 9.46
N PRO A 139 4.04 6.05 8.98
CA PRO A 139 4.65 4.82 9.47
C PRO A 139 6.18 4.89 9.52
N GLY A 140 6.82 4.28 10.52
CA GLY A 140 8.27 4.29 10.67
C GLY A 140 9.01 3.68 9.47
N TRP A 141 8.46 2.62 8.87
CA TRP A 141 8.97 2.06 7.61
C TRP A 141 8.84 3.05 6.46
N LEU A 142 7.73 3.80 6.36
CA LEU A 142 7.52 4.81 5.33
C LEU A 142 8.51 5.97 5.54
N LYS A 143 8.80 6.38 6.78
CA LYS A 143 9.85 7.37 7.07
C LYS A 143 11.24 6.86 6.67
N SER A 144 11.59 5.63 7.04
CA SER A 144 12.87 4.99 6.69
C SER A 144 13.01 4.79 5.18
N PHE A 145 11.91 4.42 4.53
CA PHE A 145 11.79 4.25 3.09
C PHE A 145 11.90 5.59 2.36
N LEU A 146 11.11 6.61 2.73
CA LEU A 146 11.21 7.99 2.23
C LEU A 146 12.62 8.58 2.42
N ARG A 147 13.31 8.26 3.53
CA ARG A 147 14.73 8.62 3.73
C ARG A 147 15.65 7.92 2.73
N LYS A 148 15.45 6.63 2.44
CA LYS A 148 16.22 5.92 1.40
C LYS A 148 15.98 6.48 0.00
N LEU A 149 14.86 7.18 -0.24
CA LEU A 149 14.61 7.88 -1.52
C LEU A 149 15.40 9.17 -1.65
N VAL A 150 15.89 9.72 -0.54
CA VAL A 150 16.64 10.97 -0.50
C VAL A 150 18.04 10.66 0.00
N LYS A 151 18.95 10.35 -0.93
CA LYS A 151 20.39 10.38 -0.63
C LYS A 151 20.73 11.78 -0.10
N PRO A 152 21.36 11.92 1.07
CA PRO A 152 21.85 13.22 1.49
C PRO A 152 23.08 13.52 0.64
N GLU A 153 22.98 14.42 -0.34
CA GLU A 153 24.04 15.40 -0.63
C GLU A 153 23.76 16.35 -1.80
N THR A 154 24.21 17.59 -1.57
CA THR A 154 24.38 18.74 -2.46
C THR A 154 23.14 19.40 -3.08
N LYS A 155 23.01 20.70 -2.83
CA LYS A 155 21.98 21.60 -3.37
C LYS A 155 22.04 21.61 -4.91
N SER A 156 21.11 20.95 -5.61
CA SER A 156 20.40 21.55 -6.76
C SER A 156 19.25 20.71 -7.34
N ASP A 157 19.26 19.38 -7.35
CA ASP A 157 18.18 18.62 -8.04
C ASP A 157 17.71 17.40 -7.24
N LYS A 158 16.49 17.47 -6.70
CA LYS A 158 15.81 16.25 -6.26
C LYS A 158 15.44 15.44 -7.51
N PRO A 159 15.65 14.12 -7.52
CA PRO A 159 15.19 13.31 -8.64
C PRO A 159 13.66 13.44 -8.75
N PRO A 160 13.14 13.62 -9.97
CA PRO A 160 11.70 13.78 -10.18
C PRO A 160 10.96 12.48 -9.83
N LEU A 161 9.70 12.59 -9.40
CA LEU A 161 8.88 11.41 -9.13
C LEU A 161 8.52 10.72 -10.44
N ARG A 162 9.01 9.49 -10.59
CA ARG A 162 8.69 8.63 -11.73
C ARG A 162 7.70 7.56 -11.32
N ILE A 163 6.63 7.43 -12.08
CA ILE A 163 5.62 6.39 -11.89
C ILE A 163 5.40 5.59 -13.16
N TRP A 164 5.11 4.31 -13.02
CA TRP A 164 4.76 3.42 -14.11
C TRP A 164 3.27 3.08 -14.04
N ILE A 165 2.57 3.22 -15.17
CA ILE A 165 1.13 2.93 -15.32
C ILE A 165 0.93 2.22 -16.65
N ASP A 166 0.27 1.05 -16.65
CA ASP A 166 0.11 0.25 -17.86
C ASP A 166 -0.62 1.00 -18.98
N LEU A 167 -1.61 1.84 -18.65
CA LEU A 167 -2.37 2.61 -19.65
C LEU A 167 -1.51 3.59 -20.46
N LEU A 168 -0.49 4.20 -19.83
CA LEU A 168 0.28 5.30 -20.41
C LEU A 168 1.72 4.88 -20.78
N CYS A 169 2.24 3.81 -20.19
CA CYS A 169 3.61 3.36 -20.41
C CYS A 169 3.73 2.27 -21.47
N ILE A 170 2.62 1.58 -21.80
CA ILE A 170 2.57 0.54 -22.84
C ILE A 170 1.92 1.12 -24.10
N ASN A 171 2.60 1.01 -25.24
CA ASN A 171 2.06 1.45 -26.51
C ASN A 171 1.07 0.40 -27.05
N ARG A 172 -0.21 0.54 -26.70
CA ARG A 172 -1.28 -0.38 -27.15
C ARG A 172 -1.52 -0.40 -28.67
N ARG A 173 -0.93 0.54 -29.41
CA ARG A 173 -0.99 0.58 -30.88
C ARG A 173 0.14 -0.21 -31.54
N ASP A 174 1.17 -0.58 -30.78
CA ASP A 174 2.18 -1.53 -31.25
C ASP A 174 1.67 -2.96 -30.96
N PRO A 175 1.38 -3.77 -32.00
CA PRO A 175 0.88 -5.14 -31.82
C PRO A 175 1.81 -6.01 -30.96
N LYS A 176 3.13 -5.77 -31.03
CA LYS A 176 4.09 -6.51 -30.23
C LYS A 176 3.94 -6.16 -28.76
N GLU A 177 3.93 -4.88 -28.42
CA GLU A 177 3.77 -4.44 -27.03
C GLU A 177 2.42 -4.88 -26.42
N GLU A 178 1.35 -4.88 -27.21
CA GLU A 178 0.04 -5.33 -26.75
C GLU A 178 0.00 -6.84 -26.53
N SER A 179 0.56 -7.64 -27.45
CA SER A 179 0.66 -9.10 -27.27
C SER A 179 1.49 -9.50 -26.05
N GLU A 180 2.50 -8.69 -25.70
CA GLU A 180 3.40 -8.90 -24.57
C GLU A 180 2.98 -8.11 -23.31
N ARG A 181 1.79 -7.48 -23.29
CA ARG A 181 1.35 -6.55 -22.24
C ARG A 181 1.53 -7.10 -20.83
N ARG A 182 1.14 -8.37 -20.59
CA ARG A 182 1.31 -9.02 -19.28
C ARG A 182 2.77 -9.18 -18.87
N ALA A 183 3.65 -9.50 -19.83
CA ALA A 183 5.08 -9.61 -19.57
C ALA A 183 5.71 -8.22 -19.27
N HIS A 184 5.22 -7.16 -19.91
CA HIS A 184 5.61 -5.78 -19.58
C HIS A 184 5.16 -5.37 -18.18
N MET A 185 3.90 -5.64 -17.81
CA MET A 185 3.38 -5.39 -16.46
C MET A 185 4.21 -6.10 -15.38
N ALA A 186 4.39 -7.42 -15.53
CA ALA A 186 5.18 -8.24 -14.61
C ALA A 186 6.60 -7.69 -14.40
N ARG A 187 7.25 -7.29 -15.50
CA ARG A 187 8.61 -6.73 -15.48
C ARG A 187 8.64 -5.38 -14.78
N ALA A 188 7.73 -4.48 -15.12
CA ALA A 188 7.67 -3.15 -14.51
C ALA A 188 7.42 -3.25 -13.00
N TYR A 189 6.47 -4.07 -12.55
CA TYR A 189 6.18 -4.23 -11.13
C TYR A 189 7.32 -4.89 -10.34
N ARG A 190 8.00 -5.88 -10.92
CA ARG A 190 9.13 -6.55 -10.26
C ARG A 190 10.35 -5.62 -10.09
N GLU A 191 10.56 -4.70 -11.02
CA GLU A 191 11.69 -3.78 -11.02
C GLU A 191 11.36 -2.44 -10.35
N ALA A 192 10.06 -2.12 -10.17
CA ALA A 192 9.63 -0.95 -9.42
C ALA A 192 10.09 -1.02 -7.97
N ARG A 193 10.49 0.14 -7.43
CA ARG A 193 10.91 0.28 -6.04
C ARG A 193 9.80 -0.09 -5.06
N LEU A 194 8.55 0.24 -5.41
CA LEU A 194 7.34 -0.20 -4.74
C LEU A 194 6.20 -0.16 -5.77
N VAL A 195 5.12 -0.90 -5.52
CA VAL A 195 3.90 -0.78 -6.32
C VAL A 195 2.73 -0.40 -5.43
N VAL A 196 2.05 0.69 -5.76
CA VAL A 196 0.87 1.22 -5.07
C VAL A 196 -0.38 0.67 -5.74
N GLY A 197 -1.20 -0.06 -5.00
CA GLY A 197 -2.59 -0.33 -5.33
C GLY A 197 -3.49 0.79 -4.83
N TRP A 198 -4.08 1.55 -5.75
CA TRP A 198 -5.01 2.63 -5.42
C TRP A 198 -6.38 2.07 -5.05
N LEU A 199 -6.80 2.32 -3.80
CA LEU A 199 -8.07 1.87 -3.25
C LEU A 199 -9.20 2.89 -3.39
N GLY A 200 -8.93 4.07 -3.97
CA GLY A 200 -9.87 5.17 -4.07
C GLY A 200 -9.71 6.24 -2.99
N PRO A 201 -10.57 7.27 -2.99
CA PRO A 201 -10.56 8.31 -1.98
C PRO A 201 -11.00 7.76 -0.62
N LYS A 202 -10.71 8.55 0.43
CA LYS A 202 -11.22 8.26 1.78
C LYS A 202 -12.72 8.47 1.83
N ASP A 203 -13.37 7.62 2.60
CA ASP A 203 -14.72 7.80 3.13
C ASP A 203 -14.62 8.13 4.64
N SER A 204 -15.77 8.22 5.32
CA SER A 204 -15.85 8.53 6.75
C SER A 204 -15.26 7.45 7.66
N THR A 205 -14.94 6.25 7.15
CA THR A 205 -14.44 5.12 7.96
C THR A 205 -12.96 4.82 7.70
N SER A 206 -12.41 5.35 6.60
CA SER A 206 -11.07 5.05 6.10
C SER A 206 -9.96 5.35 7.11
N ASP A 207 -10.03 6.48 7.82
CA ASP A 207 -9.00 6.85 8.79
C ASP A 207 -8.98 5.91 10.01
N LEU A 208 -10.17 5.55 10.51
CA LEU A 208 -10.32 4.57 11.59
C LEU A 208 -9.80 3.20 11.17
N ALA A 209 -10.09 2.76 9.94
CA ALA A 209 -9.59 1.48 9.42
C ALA A 209 -8.06 1.44 9.40
N ILE A 210 -7.43 2.49 8.88
CA ILE A 210 -5.97 2.62 8.85
C ILE A 210 -5.38 2.67 10.26
N GLU A 211 -6.03 3.37 11.19
CA GLU A 211 -5.63 3.44 12.59
C GLU A 211 -5.64 2.05 13.24
N ILE A 212 -6.75 1.31 13.11
CA ILE A 212 -6.88 -0.04 13.67
C ILE A 212 -5.81 -0.97 13.09
N ILE A 213 -5.66 -1.01 11.76
CA ILE A 213 -4.66 -1.84 11.09
C ILE A 213 -3.25 -1.55 11.62
N ARG A 214 -2.90 -0.27 11.76
CA ARG A 214 -1.58 0.13 12.25
C ARG A 214 -1.40 -0.16 13.73
N ALA A 215 -2.42 0.07 14.55
CA ALA A 215 -2.36 -0.17 15.99
C ALA A 215 -2.16 -1.66 16.27
N TRP A 216 -2.94 -2.52 15.60
CA TRP A 216 -2.80 -3.97 15.72
C TRP A 216 -1.43 -4.45 15.24
N ASP A 217 -1.00 -4.00 14.05
CA ASP A 217 0.30 -4.37 13.50
C ASP A 217 1.49 -4.00 14.42
N ASN A 218 1.43 -2.81 15.04
CA ASN A 218 2.46 -2.31 15.95
C ASN A 218 2.52 -3.08 17.27
N CYS A 219 1.38 -3.57 17.78
CA CYS A 219 1.32 -4.32 19.03
C CYS A 219 1.62 -5.80 18.81
N MET A 220 1.23 -6.36 17.67
CA MET A 220 1.41 -7.77 17.35
C MET A 220 2.90 -8.13 17.23
N PRO A 221 3.35 -9.29 17.76
CA PRO A 221 4.73 -9.74 17.65
C PRO A 221 5.22 -9.81 16.20
N ALA A 222 6.50 -9.54 15.96
CA ALA A 222 7.08 -9.53 14.61
C ALA A 222 7.03 -10.92 13.93
N ASN A 223 7.12 -11.98 14.72
CA ASN A 223 7.07 -13.39 14.36
C ASN A 223 5.64 -13.99 14.32
N PHE A 224 4.60 -13.19 14.52
CA PHE A 224 3.23 -13.69 14.54
C PHE A 224 2.84 -14.38 13.22
N GLY A 225 2.39 -15.63 13.35
CA GLY A 225 2.01 -16.53 12.27
C GLY A 225 3.17 -17.25 11.58
N GLU A 226 4.40 -17.16 12.11
CA GLU A 226 5.53 -17.96 11.62
C GLU A 226 5.44 -19.42 12.11
N PRO A 227 5.94 -20.41 11.34
CA PRO A 227 5.89 -21.81 11.76
C PRO A 227 6.58 -22.04 13.11
N GLY A 228 5.92 -22.72 14.04
CA GLY A 228 6.45 -23.01 15.38
C GLY A 228 6.25 -21.89 16.40
N ASP A 229 5.85 -20.69 15.96
CA ASP A 229 5.74 -19.53 16.84
C ASP A 229 4.64 -19.70 17.90
N ARG A 230 3.51 -20.29 17.50
CA ARG A 230 2.38 -20.58 18.40
C ARG A 230 2.75 -21.52 19.54
N GLU A 231 3.56 -22.55 19.25
CA GLU A 231 4.02 -23.50 20.25
C GLU A 231 4.98 -22.84 21.24
N THR A 232 5.82 -21.92 20.77
CA THR A 232 6.77 -21.18 21.62
C THR A 232 6.16 -20.04 22.41
N HIS A 233 5.13 -19.41 21.86
CA HIS A 233 4.50 -18.20 22.40
C HIS A 233 2.97 -18.29 22.35
N PRO A 234 2.36 -19.28 23.02
CA PRO A 234 0.91 -19.49 22.98
C PRO A 234 0.11 -18.28 23.49
N GLU A 235 0.69 -17.45 24.36
CA GLU A 235 0.12 -16.20 24.86
C GLU A 235 -0.19 -15.19 23.76
N ASN A 236 0.52 -15.24 22.63
CA ASN A 236 0.33 -14.32 21.51
C ASN A 236 -0.81 -14.72 20.57
N TYR A 237 -1.39 -15.89 20.75
CA TYR A 237 -2.44 -16.44 19.89
C TYR A 237 -3.76 -16.59 20.63
N ALA A 238 -4.82 -16.76 19.87
CA ALA A 238 -6.14 -17.10 20.37
C ALA A 238 -6.11 -18.37 21.25
N PRO A 239 -6.83 -18.37 22.39
CA PRO A 239 -7.79 -17.35 22.80
C PRO A 239 -7.20 -16.15 23.57
N ILE A 240 -5.90 -16.17 23.92
CA ILE A 240 -5.29 -15.21 24.84
C ILE A 240 -5.00 -13.86 24.16
N LEU A 241 -4.30 -13.89 23.02
CA LEU A 241 -3.93 -12.71 22.21
C LEU A 241 -3.29 -11.57 23.03
N GLN A 242 -2.38 -11.86 23.96
CA GLN A 242 -1.86 -10.93 24.98
C GLN A 242 -1.47 -9.54 24.43
N TRP A 243 -0.92 -9.49 23.22
CA TRP A 243 -0.55 -8.26 22.53
C TRP A 243 -1.73 -7.31 22.23
N MET A 244 -2.97 -7.79 22.23
CA MET A 244 -4.17 -6.98 22.00
C MET A 244 -4.51 -6.07 23.18
N GLY A 245 -4.04 -6.34 24.41
CA GLY A 245 -4.43 -5.59 25.60
C GLY A 245 -4.37 -4.05 25.45
N PRO A 246 -3.26 -3.47 24.96
CA PRO A 246 -3.16 -2.02 24.73
C PRO A 246 -4.12 -1.45 23.67
N VAL A 247 -4.67 -2.29 22.79
CA VAL A 247 -5.50 -1.90 21.63
C VAL A 247 -6.89 -2.54 21.66
N ALA A 248 -7.27 -3.23 22.74
CA ALA A 248 -8.54 -3.93 22.85
C ALA A 248 -9.74 -2.96 22.73
N HIS A 249 -9.58 -1.75 23.26
CA HIS A 249 -10.57 -0.67 23.18
C HIS A 249 -10.97 -0.30 21.75
N LEU A 250 -10.13 -0.57 20.75
CA LEU A 250 -10.45 -0.35 19.34
C LEU A 250 -11.53 -1.31 18.83
N SER A 251 -11.80 -2.40 19.55
CA SER A 251 -12.85 -3.37 19.23
C SER A 251 -14.05 -3.28 20.15
N ASP A 252 -14.07 -2.35 21.12
CA ASP A 252 -15.20 -2.19 22.03
C ASP A 252 -16.50 -1.93 21.26
N ILE A 253 -17.59 -2.49 21.76
CA ILE A 253 -18.94 -2.21 21.27
C ILE A 253 -19.45 -1.01 22.06
N PRO A 254 -19.64 0.16 21.43
CA PRO A 254 -20.14 1.34 22.13
C PRO A 254 -21.51 1.11 22.76
N GLU A 255 -21.77 1.77 23.90
CA GLU A 255 -23.08 1.73 24.54
C GLU A 255 -24.19 2.16 23.59
N GLY A 256 -25.29 1.41 23.57
CA GLY A 256 -26.46 1.68 22.73
C GLY A 256 -26.40 1.07 21.33
N ILE A 257 -25.28 0.49 20.90
CA ILE A 257 -25.22 -0.28 19.65
C ILE A 257 -25.61 -1.73 19.93
N THR A 258 -26.76 -2.15 19.41
CA THR A 258 -27.24 -3.54 19.52
C THR A 258 -26.97 -4.38 18.27
N ASP A 259 -26.78 -3.72 17.11
CA ASP A 259 -26.42 -4.39 15.87
C ASP A 259 -24.88 -4.38 15.71
N PRO A 260 -24.21 -5.55 15.77
CA PRO A 260 -22.76 -5.62 15.63
C PRO A 260 -22.24 -5.09 14.29
N THR A 261 -23.10 -5.06 13.26
CA THR A 261 -22.74 -4.47 11.95
C THR A 261 -22.66 -2.95 11.96
N GLU A 262 -23.22 -2.31 12.99
CA GLU A 262 -23.17 -0.85 13.17
C GLU A 262 -21.97 -0.40 14.01
N VAL A 263 -21.19 -1.33 14.57
CA VAL A 263 -20.01 -1.01 15.37
C VAL A 263 -18.96 -0.30 14.50
N PRO A 264 -18.47 0.90 14.90
CA PRO A 264 -17.59 1.71 14.06
C PRO A 264 -16.32 1.00 13.58
N SER A 265 -15.67 0.22 14.45
CA SER A 265 -14.45 -0.52 14.14
C SER A 265 -14.69 -1.62 13.11
N TYR A 266 -15.80 -2.35 13.25
CA TYR A 266 -16.24 -3.32 12.26
C TYR A 266 -16.53 -2.66 10.91
N LYS A 267 -17.35 -1.60 10.88
CA LYS A 267 -17.68 -0.86 9.64
C LYS A 267 -16.42 -0.36 8.94
N ALA A 268 -15.44 0.11 9.69
CA ALA A 268 -14.18 0.61 9.14
C ALA A 268 -13.36 -0.50 8.46
N ILE A 269 -13.11 -1.61 9.16
CA ILE A 269 -12.35 -2.73 8.58
C ILE A 269 -13.11 -3.40 7.43
N SER A 270 -14.42 -3.64 7.60
CA SER A 270 -15.28 -4.20 6.56
C SER A 270 -15.30 -3.30 5.32
N SER A 271 -15.54 -2.00 5.47
CA SER A 271 -15.55 -1.05 4.34
C SER A 271 -14.19 -1.03 3.62
N PHE A 272 -13.08 -1.06 4.35
CA PHE A 272 -11.73 -1.10 3.78
C PHE A 272 -11.46 -2.38 2.98
N LEU A 273 -11.74 -3.56 3.55
CA LEU A 273 -11.49 -4.86 2.91
C LEU A 273 -12.49 -5.17 1.78
N ASN A 274 -13.68 -4.59 1.81
CA ASN A 274 -14.69 -4.70 0.75
C ASN A 274 -14.44 -3.79 -0.45
N ARG A 275 -13.41 -2.91 -0.43
CA ARG A 275 -13.15 -2.01 -1.55
C ARG A 275 -13.00 -2.79 -2.86
N PRO A 276 -13.55 -2.28 -3.99
CA PRO A 276 -13.57 -3.00 -5.27
C PRO A 276 -12.21 -3.54 -5.68
N TYR A 277 -11.12 -2.83 -5.37
CA TYR A 277 -9.76 -3.25 -5.65
C TYR A 277 -9.45 -4.65 -5.10
N PHE A 278 -9.82 -4.96 -3.85
CA PHE A 278 -9.55 -6.26 -3.22
C PHE A 278 -10.40 -7.40 -3.80
N ARG A 279 -11.49 -7.08 -4.50
CA ARG A 279 -12.35 -8.05 -5.18
C ARG A 279 -11.82 -8.44 -6.57
N ASN A 280 -10.82 -7.72 -7.09
CA ASN A 280 -10.20 -8.00 -8.38
C ASN A 280 -8.95 -8.88 -8.22
N THR A 281 -9.15 -10.19 -8.12
CA THR A 281 -8.06 -11.17 -7.88
C THR A 281 -6.91 -11.05 -8.89
N TRP A 282 -7.21 -10.79 -10.17
CA TRP A 282 -6.21 -10.60 -11.22
C TRP A 282 -5.25 -9.44 -10.94
N ILE A 283 -5.76 -8.31 -10.42
CA ILE A 283 -4.93 -7.15 -10.07
C ILE A 283 -4.05 -7.47 -8.85
N LEU A 284 -4.60 -8.21 -7.89
CA LEU A 284 -3.85 -8.67 -6.73
C LEU A 284 -2.73 -9.65 -7.12
N ASP A 285 -2.97 -10.53 -8.08
CA ASP A 285 -1.96 -11.45 -8.60
C ASP A 285 -0.84 -10.69 -9.35
N ASP A 286 -1.16 -9.62 -10.07
CA ASP A 286 -0.17 -8.77 -10.73
C ASP A 286 0.69 -8.00 -9.71
N ILE A 287 0.06 -7.30 -8.76
CA ILE A 287 0.80 -6.50 -7.76
C ILE A 287 1.63 -7.37 -6.81
N ALA A 288 1.24 -8.64 -6.59
CA ALA A 288 2.00 -9.58 -5.77
C ALA A 288 3.45 -9.77 -6.29
N GLN A 289 3.70 -9.56 -7.58
CA GLN A 289 5.03 -9.64 -8.21
C GLN A 289 5.98 -8.51 -7.78
N ALA A 290 5.45 -7.42 -7.24
CA ALA A 290 6.24 -6.29 -6.77
C ALA A 290 7.14 -6.65 -5.59
N GLN A 291 8.33 -6.03 -5.50
CA GLN A 291 9.20 -6.19 -4.33
C GLN A 291 8.52 -5.68 -3.05
N PHE A 292 7.84 -4.53 -3.17
CA PHE A 292 7.12 -3.88 -2.07
C PHE A 292 5.70 -3.48 -2.52
N PRO A 293 4.74 -4.41 -2.48
CA PRO A 293 3.33 -4.10 -2.69
C PRO A 293 2.78 -3.24 -1.53
N THR A 294 2.03 -2.19 -1.84
CA THR A 294 1.35 -1.37 -0.84
C THR A 294 0.00 -0.93 -1.35
N PHE A 295 -0.93 -0.62 -0.44
CA PHE A 295 -2.24 -0.10 -0.77
C PHE A 295 -2.39 1.32 -0.27
N MET A 296 -3.04 2.18 -1.06
CA MET A 296 -3.23 3.60 -0.76
C MET A 296 -4.71 3.98 -0.86
N VAL A 297 -5.26 4.59 0.20
CA VAL A 297 -6.62 5.14 0.24
C VAL A 297 -6.54 6.62 0.62
N GLY A 298 -6.93 7.50 -0.31
CA GLY A 298 -6.59 8.93 -0.21
C GLY A 298 -5.09 9.13 -0.01
N ASP A 299 -4.69 9.72 1.11
CA ASP A 299 -3.29 9.93 1.50
C ASP A 299 -2.73 8.82 2.44
N GLY A 300 -3.55 7.85 2.81
CA GLY A 300 -3.22 6.80 3.77
C GLY A 300 -2.60 5.59 3.08
N ILE A 301 -1.41 5.18 3.52
CA ILE A 301 -0.72 3.98 3.02
C ILE A 301 -0.79 2.85 4.06
N VAL A 302 -1.10 1.64 3.58
CA VAL A 302 -1.07 0.37 4.30
C VAL A 302 -0.25 -0.64 3.51
N SER A 303 0.71 -1.33 4.13
CA SER A 303 1.53 -2.32 3.43
C SER A 303 0.78 -3.65 3.28
N TRP A 304 1.14 -4.47 2.28
CA TRP A 304 0.55 -5.80 2.13
C TRP A 304 0.78 -6.70 3.36
N MET A 305 1.90 -6.52 4.06
CA MET A 305 2.22 -7.26 5.29
C MET A 305 1.24 -6.92 6.42
N GLN A 306 0.82 -5.66 6.52
CA GLN A 306 -0.19 -5.25 7.50
C GLN A 306 -1.54 -5.91 7.22
N ILE A 307 -1.93 -6.02 5.95
CA ILE A 307 -3.15 -6.72 5.55
C ILE A 307 -3.04 -8.23 5.80
N LEU A 308 -1.88 -8.83 5.52
CA LEU A 308 -1.63 -10.25 5.82
C LEU A 308 -1.76 -10.53 7.32
N ARG A 309 -1.14 -9.69 8.16
CA ARG A 309 -1.19 -9.81 9.62
C ARG A 309 -2.60 -9.64 10.15
N LEU A 310 -3.36 -8.67 9.62
CA LEU A 310 -4.80 -8.52 9.89
C LEU A 310 -5.57 -9.80 9.54
N ASN A 311 -5.38 -10.37 8.34
CA ASN A 311 -6.06 -11.60 7.96
C ASN A 311 -5.70 -12.76 8.91
N ARG A 312 -4.41 -12.93 9.25
CA ARG A 312 -3.95 -14.00 10.14
C ARG A 312 -4.60 -13.92 11.52
N VAL A 313 -4.63 -12.73 12.15
CA VAL A 313 -5.31 -12.59 13.45
C VAL A 313 -6.82 -12.78 13.32
N ASN A 314 -7.45 -12.27 12.26
CA ASN A 314 -8.88 -12.49 12.04
C ASN A 314 -9.20 -13.98 11.89
N GLU A 315 -8.31 -14.77 11.27
CA GLU A 315 -8.48 -16.22 11.09
C GLU A 315 -8.34 -16.92 12.45
N ASP A 316 -7.31 -16.55 13.21
CA ASP A 316 -7.03 -17.09 14.55
C ASP A 316 -8.19 -16.84 15.52
N ILE A 317 -8.72 -15.60 15.57
CA ILE A 317 -9.89 -15.22 16.37
C ILE A 317 -11.13 -16.02 15.96
N LYS A 318 -11.35 -16.21 14.66
CA LYS A 318 -12.53 -16.92 14.15
C LYS A 318 -12.48 -18.40 14.48
N ASP A 319 -11.33 -19.03 14.29
CA ASP A 319 -11.15 -20.47 14.45
C ASP A 319 -11.01 -20.90 15.92
N HIS A 320 -10.41 -20.06 16.77
CA HIS A 320 -10.05 -20.42 18.15
C HIS A 320 -10.72 -19.54 19.22
N GLY A 321 -11.46 -18.50 18.83
CA GLY A 321 -12.04 -17.53 19.74
C GLY A 321 -11.03 -16.50 20.24
N ALA A 322 -11.47 -15.60 21.12
CA ALA A 322 -10.61 -14.57 21.68
C ALA A 322 -11.24 -14.01 22.95
N GLU A 323 -10.51 -14.03 24.05
CA GLU A 323 -10.96 -13.47 25.34
C GLU A 323 -10.99 -11.93 25.30
N MET A 324 -10.06 -11.34 24.54
CA MET A 324 -9.92 -9.88 24.39
C MET A 324 -10.64 -9.29 23.17
N PHE A 325 -11.55 -10.04 22.54
CA PHE A 325 -12.31 -9.57 21.38
C PHE A 325 -13.80 -9.91 21.53
N PRO A 326 -14.73 -8.96 21.25
CA PRO A 326 -16.15 -9.22 21.45
C PRO A 326 -16.67 -10.39 20.62
N SER A 327 -17.39 -11.29 21.27
CA SER A 327 -17.91 -12.51 20.66
C SER A 327 -18.89 -12.22 19.51
N GLU A 328 -19.58 -11.10 19.59
CA GLU A 328 -20.58 -10.57 18.66
C GLU A 328 -19.96 -10.17 17.32
N LEU A 329 -18.70 -9.70 17.34
CA LEU A 329 -17.99 -9.27 16.13
C LEU A 329 -17.31 -10.43 15.40
N ARG A 330 -17.02 -11.54 16.09
CA ARG A 330 -16.27 -12.67 15.50
C ARG A 330 -16.88 -13.24 14.21
N PRO A 331 -18.20 -13.45 14.11
CA PRO A 331 -18.81 -13.98 12.89
C PRO A 331 -18.70 -13.03 11.69
N LEU A 332 -18.49 -11.74 11.96
CA LEU A 332 -18.43 -10.68 10.97
C LEU A 332 -17.02 -10.41 10.44
N LEU A 333 -15.98 -11.01 11.03
CA LEU A 333 -14.61 -10.80 10.59
C LEU A 333 -14.44 -11.09 9.10
N GLU A 334 -13.86 -10.11 8.40
CA GLU A 334 -13.60 -10.16 6.96
C GLU A 334 -12.12 -10.37 6.64
N TYR A 335 -11.87 -10.79 5.40
CA TYR A 335 -10.57 -11.20 4.92
C TYR A 335 -10.36 -10.76 3.47
N MET A 336 -9.12 -10.49 3.11
CA MET A 336 -8.73 -10.56 1.70
C MET A 336 -8.97 -11.98 1.16
N PRO A 337 -9.35 -12.17 -0.11
CA PRO A 337 -9.50 -13.50 -0.68
C PRO A 337 -8.27 -14.39 -0.46
N LEU A 338 -8.47 -15.59 0.10
CA LEU A 338 -7.39 -16.55 0.43
C LEU A 338 -6.47 -16.84 -0.76
N GLY A 339 -7.03 -16.93 -1.97
CA GLY A 339 -6.24 -17.12 -3.19
C GLY A 339 -5.22 -16.01 -3.42
N SER A 340 -5.62 -14.75 -3.19
CA SER A 340 -4.72 -13.61 -3.31
C SER A 340 -3.67 -13.61 -2.21
N VAL A 341 -4.05 -13.90 -0.96
CA VAL A 341 -3.10 -14.05 0.16
C VAL A 341 -2.02 -15.09 -0.18
N TYR A 342 -2.43 -16.24 -0.71
CA TYR A 342 -1.51 -17.28 -1.15
C TYR A 342 -0.58 -16.80 -2.28
N THR A 343 -1.09 -16.05 -3.26
CA THR A 343 -0.25 -15.47 -4.33
C THR A 343 0.82 -14.53 -3.75
N PHE A 344 0.47 -13.64 -2.82
CA PHE A 344 1.42 -12.75 -2.15
C PHE A 344 2.51 -13.52 -1.40
N LEU A 345 2.13 -14.51 -0.59
CA LEU A 345 3.06 -15.35 0.16
C LEU A 345 3.99 -16.14 -0.76
N LYS A 346 3.43 -16.80 -1.77
CA LYS A 346 4.20 -17.57 -2.76
C LYS A 346 5.26 -16.71 -3.45
N GLU A 347 4.88 -15.51 -3.86
CA GLU A 347 5.77 -14.61 -4.59
C GLU A 347 6.80 -13.96 -3.65
N PHE A 348 6.45 -13.75 -2.38
CA PHE A 348 7.39 -13.35 -1.32
C PHE A 348 8.46 -14.44 -1.05
N ASP A 349 8.04 -15.69 -0.86
CA ASP A 349 8.96 -16.83 -0.69
C ASP A 349 9.89 -16.99 -1.89
N ARG A 350 9.33 -16.84 -3.10
CA ARG A 350 10.11 -16.92 -4.34
C ARG A 350 11.21 -15.85 -4.38
N ARG A 351 10.93 -14.62 -3.93
CA ARG A 351 11.92 -13.54 -3.84
C ARG A 351 13.02 -13.84 -2.82
N GLN A 352 12.64 -14.25 -1.60
CA GLN A 352 13.62 -14.58 -0.56
C GLN A 352 14.61 -15.66 -1.01
N LYS A 353 14.11 -16.69 -1.69
CA LYS A 353 14.97 -17.76 -2.25
C LYS A 353 15.98 -17.21 -3.25
N LEU A 354 15.57 -16.30 -4.15
CA LEU A 354 16.49 -15.68 -5.11
C LEU A 354 17.54 -14.79 -4.44
N ASP A 355 17.15 -14.01 -3.43
CA ASP A 355 18.08 -13.12 -2.71
C ASP A 355 19.10 -13.93 -1.88
N SER A 356 18.67 -15.06 -1.30
CA SER A 356 19.56 -15.99 -0.58
C SER A 356 20.60 -16.67 -1.47
N CYS A 357 20.35 -16.75 -2.79
CA CYS A 357 21.29 -17.27 -3.77
C CYS A 357 22.24 -16.20 -4.35
N ARG A 358 22.08 -14.90 -4.04
CA ARG A 358 22.98 -13.83 -4.48
C ARG A 358 24.13 -13.64 -3.47
N PRO A 359 25.41 -13.62 -3.89
CA PRO A 359 26.50 -13.27 -2.99
C PRO A 359 26.29 -11.85 -2.45
N SER A 360 26.30 -11.74 -1.13
CA SER A 360 25.86 -10.57 -0.37
C SER A 360 26.71 -9.33 -0.63
N PHE A 361 26.15 -8.35 -1.33
CA PHE A 361 26.53 -6.94 -1.20
C PHE A 361 25.27 -6.14 -0.86
N VAL A 362 25.35 -5.43 0.27
CA VAL A 362 24.30 -4.58 0.88
C VAL A 362 23.21 -5.35 1.64
N SER A 363 23.46 -5.57 2.93
CA SER A 363 22.47 -5.96 3.92
C SER A 363 21.49 -4.80 4.16
N THR A 364 20.20 -5.04 3.88
CA THR A 364 19.10 -4.24 4.45
C THR A 364 18.58 -4.99 5.68
N PRO A 365 18.27 -4.32 6.81
CA PRO A 365 17.66 -4.97 7.95
C PRO A 365 16.18 -5.23 7.63
N ALA A 366 15.92 -6.26 6.83
CA ALA A 366 14.64 -6.95 6.84
C ALA A 366 14.80 -8.08 7.87
N SER A 367 14.04 -7.96 8.96
CA SER A 367 13.95 -8.93 10.03
C SER A 367 13.84 -10.35 9.49
N SER A 368 14.60 -11.24 10.13
CA SER A 368 14.71 -12.66 9.87
C SER A 368 13.35 -13.34 9.70
N ILE A 369 13.00 -13.65 8.45
CA ILE A 369 12.00 -14.67 8.13
C ILE A 369 12.80 -15.79 7.47
N ARG A 370 13.08 -16.86 8.22
CA ARG A 370 13.73 -18.06 7.70
C ARG A 370 12.70 -19.15 7.46
N SER A 371 12.72 -19.63 6.21
CA SER A 371 12.47 -21.00 5.76
C SER A 371 11.10 -21.65 6.01
N SER A 372 10.32 -21.69 4.93
CA SER A 372 9.91 -22.93 4.24
C SER A 372 9.56 -24.16 5.08
N VAL A 373 8.37 -24.19 5.70
CA VAL A 373 7.43 -25.35 5.71
C VAL A 373 6.07 -24.82 6.18
N SER A 374 5.18 -24.40 5.27
CA SER A 374 3.73 -24.39 5.56
C SER A 374 2.90 -24.16 4.28
N MET A 375 3.06 -25.03 3.27
CA MET A 375 2.13 -25.05 2.12
C MET A 375 1.11 -26.19 2.20
N THR A 376 1.10 -26.97 3.28
CA THR A 376 0.26 -28.18 3.39
C THR A 376 -1.06 -27.92 4.11
N ALA A 377 -1.18 -26.88 4.96
CA ALA A 377 -2.39 -26.63 5.75
C ALA A 377 -3.51 -25.91 4.98
N LEU A 378 -3.18 -25.04 4.01
CA LEU A 378 -4.18 -24.26 3.26
C LEU A 378 -4.89 -25.04 2.14
N LYS A 379 -4.34 -26.18 1.69
CA LYS A 379 -4.99 -27.05 0.68
C LYS A 379 -6.06 -27.97 1.26
N ALA A 380 -6.10 -28.17 2.58
CA ALA A 380 -6.95 -29.17 3.21
C ALA A 380 -8.39 -28.69 3.50
N ARG A 381 -8.74 -27.42 3.24
CA ARG A 381 -10.10 -26.88 3.42
C ARG A 381 -10.88 -26.68 2.11
N GLN A 382 -10.39 -27.24 1.00
CA GLN A 382 -11.12 -27.31 -0.28
C GLN A 382 -11.05 -28.73 -0.85
N GLN A 383 -11.64 -29.71 -0.16
CA GLN A 383 -12.22 -30.91 -0.76
C GLN A 383 -13.49 -31.28 -0.02
#